data_AF-A0A8J6YWD2-F1
#
_entry.id   AF-A0A8J6YWD2-F1
#
_cell.length_a   1.000
_cell.length_b   1.000
_cell.length_c   1.000
_cell.angle_alpha   90.00
_cell.angle_beta   90.00
_cell.angle_gamma   90.00
#
_symmetry.space_group_name_H-M   'P 1'
#
loop_
_entity.id
_entity.type
_entity.pdbx_description
1 polymer ?
#
loop_
_entity_poly.entity_id
_entity_poly.type
_entity_poly.pdbx_seq_one_letter_code
_entity_poly.pdbx_strand_id
1 'polypeptide(L)'
;MPITTRSVTVTVNRPSGVLEGTRFRFILRGLGLTGDGNLVTNAPDYDEQVSDAAGLISVELWPNDQGTAPSWYEVQEFRTRSTGRQSWETIGAMLVPSSGADTIDLLLLEQLPPNTEPHTVLTTAQYDALVAEMLRKEDITSGSNANGSWQLFEDGTLVCTKAVTIADPVAAGNGEYGTPWRSLPVSGSWAMPFAAPPVLSFAVIDAADLAYDVSMTAVTASGYTGMRSVRRTSNGVASTPVVHITARGIGA
;
A
#
# COMPACT_ATOMS: atom_id res chain seq x y z
N MET A 1 -4.14 10.51 30.45
CA MET A 1 -4.46 9.35 31.32
C MET A 1 -3.95 8.09 30.63
N PRO A 2 -3.44 7.09 31.37
CA PRO A 2 -3.08 5.80 30.76
C PRO A 2 -4.33 5.18 30.11
N ILE A 3 -4.18 4.64 28.90
CA ILE A 3 -5.21 3.83 28.25
C ILE A 3 -5.21 2.47 28.95
N THR A 4 -6.39 1.97 29.33
CA THR A 4 -6.54 0.68 30.00
C THR A 4 -6.70 -0.41 28.94
N THR A 5 -6.05 -1.56 29.13
CA THR A 5 -6.37 -2.76 28.34
C THR A 5 -7.76 -3.25 28.71
N ARG A 6 -8.46 -3.87 27.76
CA ARG A 6 -9.59 -4.76 28.07
C ARG A 6 -9.44 -6.07 27.33
N SER A 7 -9.80 -7.16 27.98
CA SER A 7 -9.91 -8.45 27.32
C SER A 7 -11.09 -8.41 26.34
N VAL A 8 -10.84 -8.77 25.09
CA VAL A 8 -11.86 -8.89 24.04
C VAL A 8 -11.78 -10.31 23.50
N THR A 9 -12.92 -10.97 23.37
CA THR A 9 -13.01 -12.26 22.68
C THR A 9 -13.11 -12.00 21.18
N VAL A 10 -12.22 -12.58 20.41
CA VAL A 10 -12.15 -12.44 18.96
C VAL A 10 -12.47 -13.79 18.33
N THR A 11 -13.49 -13.84 17.49
CA THR A 11 -13.86 -15.03 16.73
C THR A 11 -13.27 -14.93 15.32
N VAL A 12 -12.46 -15.89 14.89
CA VAL A 12 -12.00 -15.96 13.49
C VAL A 12 -12.87 -16.96 12.72
N ASN A 13 -13.78 -16.47 11.87
CA ASN A 13 -14.73 -17.34 11.17
C ASN A 13 -14.12 -17.92 9.88
N ARG A 14 -13.62 -19.17 9.91
CA ARG A 14 -13.13 -19.91 8.72
C ARG A 14 -14.16 -20.91 8.19
N PRO A 15 -14.37 -21.02 6.86
CA PRO A 15 -15.36 -21.94 6.29
C PRO A 15 -14.86 -23.39 6.11
N SER A 16 -13.56 -23.69 6.29
CA SER A 16 -13.00 -24.98 5.86
C SER A 16 -11.90 -25.61 6.73
N GLY A 17 -11.64 -25.18 7.97
CA GLY A 17 -10.57 -25.77 8.77
C GLY A 17 -10.69 -25.59 10.28
N VAL A 18 -10.25 -26.62 11.02
CA VAL A 18 -10.00 -26.54 12.46
C VAL A 18 -8.91 -25.51 12.70
N LEU A 19 -9.21 -24.45 13.45
CA LEU A 19 -8.27 -23.39 13.77
C LEU A 19 -7.49 -23.66 15.06
N GLU A 20 -7.79 -24.74 15.78
CA GLU A 20 -7.11 -25.09 17.03
C GLU A 20 -5.58 -25.03 16.90
N GLY A 21 -4.94 -24.30 17.81
CA GLY A 21 -3.48 -24.20 17.83
C GLY A 21 -2.88 -23.22 16.82
N THR A 22 -3.70 -22.52 16.03
CA THR A 22 -3.23 -21.49 15.10
C THR A 22 -2.80 -20.24 15.88
N ARG A 23 -1.60 -19.72 15.58
CA ARG A 23 -1.07 -18.51 16.21
C ARG A 23 -1.47 -17.27 15.44
N PHE A 24 -1.96 -16.28 16.16
CA PHE A 24 -2.34 -14.97 15.64
C PHE A 24 -1.58 -13.89 16.36
N ARG A 25 -1.32 -12.78 15.67
CA ARG A 25 -0.85 -11.55 16.29
C ARG A 25 -1.72 -10.36 15.91
N PHE A 26 -1.92 -9.49 16.87
CA PHE A 26 -2.74 -8.29 16.80
C PHE A 26 -1.82 -7.10 17.01
N ILE A 27 -1.64 -6.31 15.97
CA ILE A 27 -0.73 -5.17 15.96
C ILE A 27 -1.59 -3.93 16.05
N LEU A 28 -1.51 -3.17 17.15
CA LEU A 28 -2.15 -1.85 17.21
C LEU A 28 -1.44 -0.95 16.21
N ARG A 29 -2.22 -0.35 15.31
CA ARG A 29 -1.69 0.53 14.28
C ARG A 29 -2.16 1.98 14.43
N GLY A 30 -3.22 2.26 15.18
CA GLY A 30 -3.65 3.63 15.48
C GLY A 30 -4.95 3.75 16.27
N LEU A 31 -5.29 4.97 16.68
CA LEU A 31 -6.58 5.33 17.28
C LEU A 31 -7.38 6.16 16.26
N GLY A 32 -8.49 5.59 15.78
CA GLY A 32 -9.34 6.15 14.74
C GLY A 32 -8.72 6.09 13.34
N LEU A 33 -9.55 6.28 12.31
CA LEU A 33 -9.11 6.51 10.93
C LEU A 33 -8.63 7.96 10.71
N THR A 34 -9.02 8.89 11.60
CA THR A 34 -8.84 10.34 11.45
C THR A 34 -7.89 10.99 12.47
N GLY A 35 -7.27 10.21 13.36
CA GLY A 35 -6.29 10.74 14.31
C GLY A 35 -6.85 11.78 15.28
N ASP A 36 -7.66 11.33 16.23
CA ASP A 36 -8.29 12.16 17.28
C ASP A 36 -7.28 12.84 18.24
N GLY A 37 -5.98 12.86 17.93
CA GLY A 37 -4.93 13.42 18.78
C GLY A 37 -4.60 12.58 20.02
N ASN A 38 -5.36 11.52 20.29
CA ASN A 38 -5.08 10.55 21.33
C ASN A 38 -3.96 9.61 20.84
N LEU A 39 -2.76 9.78 21.36
CA LEU A 39 -1.63 8.90 21.10
C LEU A 39 -1.61 7.77 22.14
N VAL A 40 -1.54 6.51 21.68
CA VAL A 40 -1.17 5.40 22.57
C VAL A 40 0.33 5.52 22.83
N THR A 41 0.68 5.91 24.05
CA THR A 41 2.07 5.92 24.51
C THR A 41 2.37 4.54 25.10
N ASN A 42 3.45 3.90 24.64
CA ASN A 42 3.89 2.57 25.09
C ASN A 42 2.96 1.39 24.71
N ALA A 43 2.29 1.42 23.55
CA ALA A 43 1.67 0.20 23.03
C ALA A 43 2.75 -0.88 22.80
N PRO A 44 2.57 -2.11 23.26
CA PRO A 44 3.30 -3.26 22.76
C PRO A 44 3.27 -3.33 21.24
N ASP A 45 4.37 -3.81 20.66
CA ASP A 45 4.48 -3.98 19.21
C ASP A 45 3.39 -4.91 18.65
N TYR A 46 2.93 -5.88 19.44
CA TYR A 46 1.80 -6.77 19.15
C TYR A 46 1.37 -7.56 20.40
N ASP A 47 0.12 -8.07 20.40
CA ASP A 47 -0.32 -9.18 21.27
C ASP A 47 -0.41 -10.46 20.44
N GLU A 48 0.08 -11.59 20.95
CA GLU A 48 0.09 -12.87 20.26
C GLU A 48 -0.73 -13.90 21.03
N GLN A 49 -1.68 -14.54 20.35
CA GLN A 49 -2.59 -15.50 20.96
C GLN A 49 -2.78 -16.73 20.08
N VAL A 50 -3.26 -17.80 20.70
CA VAL A 50 -3.54 -19.07 20.03
C VAL A 50 -5.04 -19.32 20.06
N SER A 51 -5.62 -19.70 18.92
CA SER A 51 -7.04 -20.05 18.85
C SER A 51 -7.33 -21.41 19.49
N ASP A 52 -8.48 -21.52 20.12
CA ASP A 52 -9.01 -22.75 20.69
C ASP A 52 -9.63 -23.69 19.63
N ALA A 53 -10.20 -24.81 20.09
CA ALA A 53 -10.85 -25.80 19.24
C ALA A 53 -12.04 -25.25 18.44
N ALA A 54 -12.66 -24.17 18.90
CA ALA A 54 -13.75 -23.48 18.23
C ALA A 54 -13.26 -22.35 17.30
N GLY A 55 -11.95 -22.07 17.25
CA GLY A 55 -11.38 -20.96 16.50
C GLY A 55 -11.53 -19.60 17.19
N LEU A 56 -11.85 -19.60 18.48
CA LEU A 56 -11.94 -18.41 19.31
C LEU A 56 -10.58 -18.04 19.87
N ILE A 57 -10.33 -16.74 19.98
CA ILE A 57 -9.10 -16.17 20.52
C ILE A 57 -9.51 -15.18 21.61
N SER A 58 -8.98 -15.31 22.82
CA SER A 58 -9.11 -14.26 23.84
C SER A 58 -7.84 -13.43 23.85
N VAL A 59 -7.96 -12.13 23.61
CA VAL A 59 -6.82 -11.21 23.46
C VAL A 59 -7.07 -9.93 24.25
N GLU A 60 -6.02 -9.37 24.86
CA GLU A 60 -6.11 -8.07 25.52
C GLU A 60 -5.82 -6.97 24.52
N LEU A 61 -6.83 -6.14 24.23
CA LEU A 61 -6.71 -5.06 23.27
C LEU A 61 -6.81 -3.73 24.01
N TRP A 62 -6.13 -2.70 23.50
CA TRP A 62 -6.30 -1.30 23.90
C TRP A 62 -7.43 -0.67 23.09
N PRO A 63 -8.64 -0.54 23.64
CA PRO A 63 -9.65 0.35 23.12
C PRO A 63 -9.30 1.82 23.43
N ASN A 64 -9.84 2.74 22.63
CA ASN A 64 -9.71 4.18 22.87
C ASN A 64 -10.80 4.64 23.85
N ASP A 65 -10.75 4.19 25.10
CA ASP A 65 -11.77 4.52 26.11
C ASP A 65 -11.84 6.03 26.45
N GLN A 66 -10.89 6.81 25.97
CA GLN A 66 -10.80 8.27 26.13
C GLN A 66 -11.45 9.05 24.98
N GLY A 67 -11.88 8.38 23.91
CA GLY A 67 -12.43 9.00 22.71
C GLY A 67 -13.64 8.26 22.16
N THR A 68 -14.23 8.81 21.11
CA THR A 68 -15.34 8.17 20.39
C THR A 68 -14.85 7.31 19.23
N ALA A 69 -13.62 7.51 18.75
CA ALA A 69 -13.07 6.72 17.66
C ALA A 69 -12.58 5.34 18.13
N PRO A 70 -12.76 4.30 17.31
CA PRO A 70 -12.28 2.95 17.63
C PRO A 70 -10.75 2.85 17.47
N SER A 71 -10.14 1.82 18.05
CA SER A 71 -8.71 1.51 17.85
C SER A 71 -8.52 0.56 16.68
N TRP A 72 -7.52 0.81 15.84
CA TRP A 72 -7.25 0.02 14.64
C TRP A 72 -6.13 -0.99 14.87
N TYR A 73 -6.43 -2.26 14.59
CA TYR A 73 -5.50 -3.37 14.69
C TYR A 73 -5.31 -4.04 13.33
N GLU A 74 -4.07 -4.35 12.98
CA GLU A 74 -3.76 -5.32 11.94
C GLU A 74 -3.71 -6.72 12.55
N VAL A 75 -4.35 -7.69 11.89
CA VAL A 75 -4.39 -9.08 12.34
C VAL A 75 -3.58 -9.93 11.38
N GLN A 76 -2.60 -10.65 11.92
CA GLN A 76 -1.78 -11.57 11.14
C GLN A 76 -1.84 -12.98 11.72
N GLU A 77 -1.68 -13.95 10.83
CA GLU A 77 -1.66 -15.37 11.16
C GLU A 77 -0.27 -15.94 10.88
N PHE A 78 0.19 -16.84 11.75
CA PHE A 78 1.41 -17.58 11.52
C PHE A 78 1.13 -18.77 10.58
N ARG A 79 1.59 -18.68 9.34
CA ARG A 79 1.38 -19.73 8.34
C ARG A 79 2.66 -20.48 8.05
N THR A 80 2.53 -21.80 7.89
CA THR A 80 3.57 -22.65 7.28
C THR A 80 3.15 -22.91 5.84
N ARG A 81 3.91 -22.38 4.88
CA ARG A 81 3.65 -22.60 3.45
C ARG A 81 3.97 -24.04 3.05
N SER A 82 3.46 -24.49 1.90
CA SER A 82 3.76 -25.81 1.33
C SER A 82 5.26 -26.07 1.13
N THR A 83 6.07 -25.02 1.07
CA THR A 83 7.54 -25.08 0.99
C THR A 83 8.22 -25.30 2.35
N GLY A 84 7.46 -25.44 3.44
CA GLY A 84 7.98 -25.48 4.81
C GLY A 84 8.40 -24.12 5.37
N ARG A 85 8.35 -23.05 4.56
CA ARG A 85 8.66 -21.69 5.01
C ARG A 85 7.57 -21.18 5.95
N GLN A 86 7.99 -20.72 7.12
CA GLN A 86 7.11 -20.10 8.10
C GLN A 86 7.18 -18.58 7.99
N SER A 87 6.01 -17.92 7.97
CA SER A 87 5.91 -16.46 7.95
C SER A 87 4.61 -15.98 8.56
N TRP A 88 4.65 -14.78 9.13
CA TRP A 88 3.45 -14.04 9.46
C TRP A 88 2.84 -13.44 8.20
N GLU A 89 1.55 -13.64 8.01
CA GLU A 89 0.80 -13.12 6.87
C GLU A 89 -0.40 -12.31 7.37
N THR A 90 -0.60 -11.12 6.82
CA THR A 90 -1.77 -10.29 7.12
C THR A 90 -3.01 -10.95 6.57
N ILE A 91 -3.95 -11.26 7.47
CA ILE A 91 -5.21 -11.93 7.13
C ILE A 91 -6.42 -11.03 7.26
N GLY A 92 -6.24 -9.86 7.88
CA GLY A 92 -7.29 -8.87 8.03
C GLY A 92 -6.88 -7.69 8.89
N ALA A 93 -7.84 -6.82 9.14
CA ALA A 93 -7.74 -5.75 10.13
C ALA A 93 -9.03 -5.69 10.95
N MET A 94 -8.96 -5.07 12.11
CA MET A 94 -10.01 -5.04 13.12
C MET A 94 -10.11 -3.63 13.71
N LEU A 95 -11.33 -3.12 13.90
CA LEU A 95 -11.52 -1.96 14.76
C LEU A 95 -12.13 -2.41 16.09
N VAL A 96 -11.53 -1.94 17.18
CA VAL A 96 -11.97 -2.19 18.54
C VAL A 96 -12.73 -0.94 18.99
N PRO A 97 -14.06 -1.01 19.20
CA PRO A 97 -14.86 0.15 19.61
C PRO A 97 -14.34 0.77 20.91
N SER A 98 -14.51 2.07 21.10
CA SER A 98 -14.14 2.72 22.37
C SER A 98 -15.00 2.27 23.57
N SER A 99 -16.12 1.57 23.34
CA SER A 99 -16.93 0.98 24.42
C SER A 99 -17.81 -0.18 23.92
N GLY A 100 -18.16 -1.11 24.83
CA GLY A 100 -19.34 -1.98 24.68
C GLY A 100 -19.23 -3.22 23.79
N ALA A 101 -18.04 -3.55 23.27
CA ALA A 101 -17.82 -4.79 22.52
C ALA A 101 -16.87 -5.72 23.28
N ASP A 102 -17.45 -6.78 23.87
CA ASP A 102 -16.73 -7.88 24.54
C ASP A 102 -16.40 -9.03 23.59
N THR A 103 -17.09 -9.07 22.44
CA THR A 103 -16.86 -10.04 21.36
C THR A 103 -16.77 -9.33 20.00
N ILE A 104 -15.77 -9.68 19.19
CA ILE A 104 -15.57 -9.16 17.83
C ILE A 104 -15.41 -10.32 16.86
N ASP A 105 -16.23 -10.37 15.81
CA ASP A 105 -16.08 -11.35 14.74
C ASP A 105 -15.16 -10.82 13.64
N LEU A 106 -14.18 -11.64 13.25
CA LEU A 106 -13.26 -11.40 12.14
C LEU A 106 -13.69 -12.21 10.91
N LEU A 107 -13.86 -11.51 9.80
CA LEU A 107 -14.00 -12.09 8.46
C LEU A 107 -12.62 -12.14 7.80
N LEU A 108 -12.29 -13.27 7.18
CA LEU A 108 -11.00 -13.44 6.49
C LEU A 108 -10.97 -12.66 5.18
N LEU A 109 -9.78 -12.22 4.77
CA LEU A 109 -9.54 -11.57 3.47
C LEU A 109 -10.09 -12.36 2.27
N GLU A 110 -10.09 -13.69 2.32
CA GLU A 110 -10.56 -14.58 1.25
C GLU A 110 -12.08 -14.77 1.18
N GLN A 111 -12.80 -14.40 2.23
CA GLN A 111 -14.27 -14.41 2.28
C GLN A 111 -14.86 -13.05 1.87
N LEU A 112 -14.00 -12.07 1.62
CA LEU A 112 -14.39 -10.77 1.11
C LEU A 112 -14.53 -10.84 -0.42
N PRO A 113 -15.54 -10.20 -1.02
CA PRO A 113 -15.56 -9.95 -2.45
C PRO A 113 -14.24 -9.30 -2.92
N PRO A 114 -13.78 -9.55 -4.16
CA PRO A 114 -12.61 -8.85 -4.71
C PRO A 114 -12.84 -7.33 -4.61
N ASN A 115 -11.90 -6.60 -3.99
CA ASN A 115 -11.93 -5.14 -3.71
C ASN A 115 -12.64 -4.68 -2.41
N THR A 116 -12.59 -5.47 -1.34
CA THR A 116 -13.09 -5.01 -0.03
C THR A 116 -11.92 -4.61 0.89
N GLU A 117 -11.85 -3.33 1.29
CA GLU A 117 -10.96 -2.81 2.35
C GLU A 117 -11.60 -3.04 3.75
N PRO A 118 -10.80 -3.13 4.84
CA PRO A 118 -11.10 -4.00 5.99
C PRO A 118 -12.18 -3.48 6.94
N HIS A 119 -13.10 -4.37 7.34
CA HIS A 119 -14.34 -4.02 8.03
C HIS A 119 -14.25 -3.80 9.55
N THR A 120 -15.04 -2.83 9.99
CA THR A 120 -16.03 -2.98 11.07
C THR A 120 -17.40 -2.73 10.47
N VAL A 121 -18.44 -3.36 11.03
CA VAL A 121 -19.81 -3.40 10.47
C VAL A 121 -20.36 -1.98 10.28
N LEU A 122 -20.47 -1.56 9.03
CA LEU A 122 -21.21 -0.36 8.62
C LEU A 122 -22.69 -0.74 8.47
N THR A 123 -23.61 0.13 8.91
CA THR A 123 -25.01 0.00 8.47
C THR A 123 -25.08 0.21 6.95
N THR A 124 -26.10 -0.33 6.27
CA THR A 124 -26.25 -0.18 4.80
C THR A 124 -26.18 1.29 4.36
N ALA A 125 -26.77 2.22 5.10
CA ALA A 125 -26.70 3.65 4.79
C ALA A 125 -25.30 4.27 4.99
N GLN A 126 -24.52 3.78 5.96
CA GLN A 126 -23.13 4.21 6.18
C GLN A 126 -22.17 3.59 5.17
N TYR A 127 -22.45 2.36 4.73
CA TYR A 127 -21.77 1.72 3.62
C TYR A 127 -22.06 2.48 2.32
N ASP A 128 -23.31 2.82 2.03
CA ASP A 128 -23.67 3.56 0.82
C ASP A 128 -23.07 4.98 0.82
N ALA A 129 -22.98 5.65 1.97
CA ALA A 129 -22.31 6.95 2.10
C ALA A 129 -20.78 6.85 1.93
N LEU A 130 -20.13 5.86 2.57
CA LEU A 130 -18.69 5.63 2.45
C LEU A 130 -18.30 5.17 1.04
N VAL A 131 -19.12 4.31 0.41
CA VAL A 131 -18.94 3.86 -0.98
C VAL A 131 -19.15 5.02 -1.94
N ALA A 132 -20.13 5.91 -1.69
CA ALA A 132 -20.30 7.13 -2.47
C ALA A 132 -19.12 8.11 -2.31
N GLU A 133 -18.44 8.13 -1.16
CA GLU A 133 -17.28 8.98 -0.87
C GLU A 133 -15.95 8.37 -1.34
N MET A 134 -15.82 7.04 -1.35
CA MET A 134 -14.63 6.31 -1.83
C MET A 134 -14.64 6.05 -3.34
N LEU A 135 -15.80 5.82 -3.96
CA LEU A 135 -15.94 5.61 -5.40
C LEU A 135 -16.15 6.91 -6.19
N ARG A 136 -16.50 8.01 -5.52
CA ARG A 136 -16.29 9.35 -6.08
C ARG A 136 -14.91 9.84 -5.71
N LYS A 137 -13.93 9.38 -6.47
CA LYS A 137 -13.04 10.40 -7.02
C LYS A 137 -13.56 10.64 -8.41
N GLU A 138 -14.59 11.47 -8.51
CA GLU A 138 -15.03 11.91 -9.83
C GLU A 138 -13.81 12.55 -10.50
N ASP A 139 -13.47 12.04 -11.68
CA ASP A 139 -12.51 12.70 -12.55
C ASP A 139 -13.04 14.12 -12.77
N ILE A 140 -12.47 15.12 -12.09
CA ILE A 140 -12.78 16.52 -12.36
C ILE A 140 -12.38 16.80 -13.80
N THR A 141 -11.19 16.33 -14.19
CA THR A 141 -10.64 16.52 -15.52
C THR A 141 -9.61 15.45 -15.83
N SER A 142 -9.74 14.84 -17.00
CA SER A 142 -8.74 13.97 -17.58
C SER A 142 -8.38 14.44 -18.99
N GLY A 143 -7.18 14.09 -19.45
CA GLY A 143 -6.74 14.47 -20.78
C GLY A 143 -5.40 13.88 -21.15
N SER A 144 -4.95 14.21 -22.36
CA SER A 144 -3.62 13.84 -22.84
C SER A 144 -3.03 14.93 -23.71
N ASN A 145 -1.71 15.08 -23.65
CA ASN A 145 -0.93 15.97 -24.50
C ASN A 145 0.41 15.30 -24.86
N ALA A 146 1.30 16.02 -25.52
CA ALA A 146 2.61 15.49 -25.91
C ALA A 146 3.48 15.01 -24.72
N ASN A 147 3.16 15.43 -23.49
CA ASN A 147 3.88 15.07 -22.29
C ASN A 147 3.30 13.85 -21.56
N GLY A 148 2.16 13.31 -22.00
CA GLY A 148 1.53 12.13 -21.41
C GLY A 148 0.03 12.32 -21.20
N SER A 149 -0.57 11.46 -20.38
CA SER A 149 -1.96 11.57 -19.93
C SER A 149 -2.03 11.94 -18.45
N TRP A 150 -3.14 12.54 -18.05
CA TRP A 150 -3.41 12.89 -16.65
C TRP A 150 -4.86 12.63 -16.27
N GLN A 151 -5.05 12.44 -14.97
CA GLN A 151 -6.35 12.35 -14.29
C GLN A 151 -6.26 13.17 -13.00
N LEU A 152 -7.10 14.20 -12.89
CA LEU A 152 -7.28 15.01 -11.68
C LEU A 152 -8.59 14.60 -11.00
N PHE A 153 -8.47 14.23 -9.73
CA PHE A 153 -9.56 13.77 -8.90
C PHE A 153 -10.09 14.89 -8.00
N GLU A 154 -11.32 14.74 -7.51
CA GLU A 154 -12.00 15.72 -6.64
C GLU A 154 -11.22 16.10 -5.38
N ASP A 155 -10.48 15.16 -4.81
CA ASP A 155 -9.64 15.37 -3.63
C ASP A 155 -8.32 16.11 -3.93
N GLY A 156 -8.16 16.61 -5.15
CA GLY A 156 -6.94 17.26 -5.63
C GLY A 156 -5.82 16.29 -6.00
N THR A 157 -6.03 14.97 -5.90
CA THR A 157 -5.03 14.00 -6.36
C THR A 157 -4.89 14.13 -7.88
N LEU A 158 -3.66 14.30 -8.34
CA LEU A 158 -3.29 14.23 -9.74
C LEU A 158 -2.50 12.95 -9.98
N VAL A 159 -2.82 12.26 -11.08
CA VAL A 159 -2.03 11.14 -11.61
C VAL A 159 -1.62 11.50 -13.02
N CYS A 160 -0.32 11.47 -13.30
CA CYS A 160 0.24 11.61 -14.65
C CYS A 160 0.92 10.31 -15.08
N THR A 161 0.69 9.88 -16.33
CA THR A 161 1.33 8.70 -16.90
C THR A 161 2.01 9.03 -18.23
N LYS A 162 3.22 8.49 -18.44
CA LYS A 162 4.00 8.70 -19.67
C LYS A 162 4.83 7.46 -20.00
N ALA A 163 4.93 7.14 -21.28
CA ALA A 163 5.94 6.20 -21.79
C ALA A 163 7.08 7.00 -22.44
N VAL A 164 8.32 6.67 -22.10
CA VAL A 164 9.51 7.33 -22.65
C VAL A 164 10.45 6.28 -23.22
N THR A 165 10.64 6.33 -24.53
CA THR A 165 11.68 5.54 -25.20
C THR A 165 13.04 6.12 -24.84
N ILE A 166 13.90 5.31 -24.22
CA ILE A 166 15.26 5.69 -23.85
C ILE A 166 16.24 5.06 -24.84
N ALA A 167 17.25 5.83 -25.24
CA ALA A 167 18.30 5.39 -26.15
C ALA A 167 19.16 4.26 -25.56
N ASP A 168 19.86 3.54 -26.43
CA ASP A 168 20.67 2.38 -26.07
C ASP A 168 21.68 2.66 -24.94
N PRO A 169 21.58 1.97 -23.78
CA PRO A 169 22.49 2.17 -22.66
C PRO A 169 23.89 1.63 -22.92
N VAL A 170 24.09 0.75 -23.91
CA VAL A 170 25.43 0.23 -24.25
C VAL A 170 26.32 1.32 -24.86
N ALA A 171 25.74 2.39 -25.40
CA ALA A 171 26.52 3.53 -25.91
C ALA A 171 27.20 4.37 -24.81
N ALA A 172 26.84 4.19 -23.53
CA ALA A 172 27.37 4.98 -22.43
C ALA A 172 27.64 4.13 -21.17
N GLY A 173 28.89 3.70 -21.01
CA GLY A 173 29.38 2.88 -19.89
C GLY A 173 30.42 1.88 -20.37
N ASN A 174 30.77 0.91 -19.53
CA ASN A 174 31.52 -0.29 -19.94
C ASN A 174 30.96 -1.60 -19.35
N GLY A 175 29.86 -1.52 -18.57
CA GLY A 175 29.21 -2.68 -17.96
C GLY A 175 29.85 -3.16 -16.66
N GLU A 176 30.89 -2.49 -16.18
CA GLU A 176 31.50 -2.76 -14.89
C GLU A 176 30.64 -2.18 -13.76
N TYR A 177 30.77 -2.74 -12.55
CA TYR A 177 29.98 -2.32 -11.39
C TYR A 177 30.12 -0.81 -11.08
N GLY A 178 31.32 -0.25 -11.23
CA GLY A 178 31.57 1.19 -11.03
C GLY A 178 31.11 2.07 -12.18
N THR A 179 30.93 1.49 -13.37
CA THR A 179 30.62 2.18 -14.63
C THR A 179 29.62 1.38 -15.46
N PRO A 180 28.40 1.14 -14.92
CA PRO A 180 27.43 0.28 -15.58
C PRO A 180 26.96 0.93 -16.89
N TRP A 181 26.39 0.13 -17.79
CA TRP A 181 25.75 0.65 -18.99
C TRP A 181 24.55 1.53 -18.61
N ARG A 182 24.56 2.79 -19.06
CA ARG A 182 23.52 3.78 -18.79
C ARG A 182 23.18 4.51 -20.07
N SER A 183 21.92 4.85 -20.26
CA SER A 183 21.57 5.73 -21.37
C SER A 183 22.10 7.15 -21.16
N LEU A 184 22.07 7.93 -22.25
CA LEU A 184 22.10 9.39 -22.14
C LEU A 184 20.91 9.89 -21.30
N PRO A 185 21.07 11.01 -20.57
CA PRO A 185 20.02 11.56 -19.73
C PRO A 185 18.89 12.15 -20.58
N VAL A 186 17.65 11.85 -20.20
CA VAL A 186 16.45 12.43 -20.78
C VAL A 186 15.74 13.27 -19.73
N SER A 187 15.18 14.41 -20.14
CA SER A 187 14.37 15.28 -19.29
C SER A 187 13.01 15.48 -19.93
N GLY A 188 12.01 15.81 -19.12
CA GLY A 188 10.66 16.05 -19.62
C GLY A 188 9.77 16.72 -18.59
N SER A 189 8.63 17.21 -19.06
CA SER A 189 7.59 17.78 -18.23
C SER A 189 6.47 16.77 -17.96
N TRP A 190 5.74 16.98 -16.87
CA TRP A 190 4.48 16.28 -16.62
C TRP A 190 3.38 16.78 -17.56
N ALA A 191 2.36 15.95 -17.79
CA ALA A 191 1.23 16.34 -18.64
C ALA A 191 0.39 17.44 -18.00
N MET A 192 0.33 17.47 -16.67
CA MET A 192 -0.20 18.55 -15.83
C MET A 192 0.74 18.75 -14.62
N PRO A 193 1.01 20.00 -14.17
CA PRO A 193 1.90 20.24 -13.04
C PRO A 193 1.27 19.85 -11.69
N PHE A 194 2.12 19.44 -10.76
CA PHE A 194 1.78 19.15 -9.37
C PHE A 194 2.09 20.35 -8.47
N ALA A 195 1.43 20.46 -7.31
CA ALA A 195 1.73 21.49 -6.31
C ALA A 195 3.10 21.30 -5.64
N ALA A 196 3.59 20.05 -5.57
CA ALA A 196 4.88 19.66 -5.02
C ALA A 196 5.46 18.49 -5.83
N PRO A 197 6.76 18.15 -5.70
CA PRO A 197 7.34 16.99 -6.39
C PRO A 197 6.52 15.71 -6.11
N PRO A 198 6.02 15.01 -7.15
CA PRO A 198 5.19 13.82 -6.99
C PRO A 198 6.00 12.58 -6.57
N VAL A 199 5.30 11.59 -6.05
CA VAL A 199 5.84 10.23 -5.88
C VAL A 199 5.83 9.52 -7.23
N LEU A 200 6.93 8.86 -7.57
CA LEU A 200 7.11 8.18 -8.85
C LEU A 200 7.14 6.66 -8.69
N SER A 201 6.56 5.97 -9.66
CA SER A 201 6.77 4.54 -9.88
C SER A 201 7.13 4.29 -11.34
N PHE A 202 7.96 3.27 -11.58
CA PHE A 202 8.48 2.95 -12.90
C PHE A 202 8.28 1.49 -13.25
N ALA A 203 8.05 1.23 -14.52
CA ALA A 203 8.25 -0.08 -15.14
C ALA A 203 9.10 0.11 -16.39
N VAL A 204 10.07 -0.78 -16.61
CA VAL A 204 10.90 -0.77 -17.82
C VAL A 204 10.57 -2.00 -18.65
N ILE A 205 10.26 -1.79 -19.92
CA ILE A 205 9.99 -2.85 -20.88
C ILE A 205 11.05 -2.77 -21.96
N ASP A 206 11.66 -3.90 -22.28
CA ASP A 206 12.64 -4.01 -23.37
C ASP A 206 12.33 -5.25 -24.19
N ALA A 207 12.41 -5.14 -25.52
CA ALA A 207 12.10 -6.24 -26.43
C ALA A 207 13.09 -7.40 -26.30
N ALA A 208 14.30 -7.13 -25.79
CA ALA A 208 15.32 -8.14 -25.52
C ALA A 208 15.21 -8.78 -24.11
N ASP A 209 14.17 -8.44 -23.34
CA ASP A 209 13.90 -8.95 -21.98
C ASP A 209 15.10 -8.79 -21.02
N LEU A 210 15.79 -7.65 -21.15
CA LEU A 210 16.94 -7.33 -20.32
C LEU A 210 16.48 -6.61 -19.05
N ALA A 211 17.16 -6.89 -17.94
CA ALA A 211 16.87 -6.25 -16.66
C ALA A 211 17.47 -4.84 -16.57
N TYR A 212 16.62 -3.86 -16.25
CA TYR A 212 17.00 -2.46 -16.05
C TYR A 212 16.56 -1.91 -14.70
N ASP A 213 17.31 -0.92 -14.24
CA ASP A 213 16.92 0.09 -13.28
C ASP A 213 16.63 1.41 -14.00
N VAL A 214 15.93 2.30 -13.30
CA VAL A 214 15.79 3.71 -13.69
C VAL A 214 16.51 4.56 -12.66
N SER A 215 17.35 5.48 -13.13
CA SER A 215 17.93 6.52 -12.30
C SER A 215 17.46 7.88 -12.78
N MET A 216 17.22 8.81 -11.85
CA MET A 216 16.85 10.19 -12.15
C MET A 216 17.67 11.15 -11.30
N THR A 217 17.98 12.32 -11.85
CA THR A 217 18.73 13.36 -11.13
C THR A 217 17.82 14.17 -10.22
N ALA A 218 16.66 14.61 -10.72
CA ALA A 218 15.70 15.39 -9.95
C ALA A 218 14.26 15.18 -10.43
N VAL A 219 13.34 15.32 -9.47
CA VAL A 219 11.89 15.40 -9.66
C VAL A 219 11.43 16.77 -9.17
N THR A 220 10.67 17.47 -9.99
CA THR A 220 10.02 18.72 -9.59
C THR A 220 8.51 18.61 -9.76
N ALA A 221 7.81 19.60 -9.22
CA ALA A 221 6.38 19.83 -9.46
C ALA A 221 6.00 19.85 -10.96
N SER A 222 6.90 20.29 -11.84
CA SER A 222 6.62 20.49 -13.27
C SER A 222 7.22 19.42 -14.19
N GLY A 223 8.13 18.59 -13.70
CA GLY A 223 8.75 17.56 -14.52
C GLY A 223 9.86 16.78 -13.84
N TYR A 224 10.77 16.28 -14.66
CA TYR A 224 11.91 15.49 -14.26
C TYR A 224 13.14 15.80 -15.10
N THR A 225 14.31 15.62 -14.51
CA THR A 225 15.60 15.77 -15.21
C THR A 225 16.52 14.59 -15.00
N GLY A 226 17.31 14.29 -16.02
CA GLY A 226 18.38 13.30 -15.93
C GLY A 226 17.91 11.85 -15.83
N MET A 227 16.71 11.52 -16.32
CA MET A 227 16.24 10.14 -16.34
C MET A 227 17.11 9.29 -17.27
N ARG A 228 17.52 8.11 -16.78
CA ARG A 228 18.32 7.14 -17.50
C ARG A 228 17.84 5.73 -17.21
N SER A 229 17.91 4.86 -18.22
CA SER A 229 17.92 3.42 -17.97
C SER A 229 19.34 3.02 -17.55
N VAL A 230 19.44 2.15 -16.55
CA VAL A 230 20.69 1.58 -16.06
C VAL A 230 20.58 0.07 -16.17
N ARG A 231 21.46 -0.54 -16.94
CA ARG A 231 21.41 -1.99 -17.13
C ARG A 231 21.97 -2.71 -15.91
N ARG A 232 21.26 -3.73 -15.43
CA ARG A 232 21.71 -4.57 -14.32
C ARG A 232 22.66 -5.70 -14.74
N THR A 233 22.79 -5.93 -16.03
CA THR A 233 23.61 -7.02 -16.61
C THR A 233 24.81 -6.46 -17.37
N SER A 234 25.93 -7.18 -17.35
CA SER A 234 27.19 -6.80 -18.03
C SER A 234 27.20 -7.10 -19.53
N ASN A 235 26.11 -7.66 -20.08
CA ASN A 235 26.02 -7.99 -21.50
C ASN A 235 25.93 -6.71 -22.35
N GLY A 236 26.67 -6.64 -23.46
CA GLY A 236 26.76 -5.47 -24.36
C GLY A 236 25.78 -5.49 -25.53
N VAL A 237 24.63 -6.16 -25.39
CA VAL A 237 23.62 -6.23 -26.46
C VAL A 237 22.87 -4.91 -26.57
N ALA A 238 22.92 -4.26 -27.73
CA ALA A 238 22.15 -3.04 -27.99
C ALA A 238 20.64 -3.27 -27.78
N SER A 239 19.97 -2.27 -27.21
CA SER A 239 18.54 -2.34 -26.85
C SER A 239 17.91 -0.96 -26.80
N THR A 240 16.58 -0.87 -26.84
CA THR A 240 15.86 0.40 -26.77
C THR A 240 14.74 0.30 -25.73
N PRO A 241 15.06 0.37 -24.44
CA PRO A 241 14.07 0.21 -23.38
C PRO A 241 13.05 1.36 -23.37
N VAL A 242 11.81 1.02 -23.05
CA VAL A 242 10.72 1.98 -22.82
C VAL A 242 10.45 2.04 -21.32
N VAL A 243 10.57 3.24 -20.75
CA VAL A 243 10.24 3.49 -19.34
C VAL A 243 8.82 4.02 -19.25
N HIS A 244 7.95 3.26 -18.58
CA HIS A 244 6.62 3.68 -18.19
C HIS A 244 6.70 4.34 -16.81
N ILE A 245 6.32 5.61 -16.75
CA ILE A 245 6.35 6.44 -15.55
C ILE A 245 4.92 6.70 -15.12
N THR A 246 4.64 6.48 -13.84
CA THR A 246 3.44 6.97 -13.17
C THR A 246 3.86 7.91 -12.06
N ALA A 247 3.36 9.15 -12.11
CA ALA A 247 3.59 10.19 -11.12
C ALA A 247 2.28 10.48 -10.38
N ARG A 248 2.31 10.49 -9.05
CA ARG A 248 1.15 10.74 -8.19
C ARG A 248 1.46 11.82 -7.14
N GLY A 249 0.55 12.77 -6.97
CA GLY A 249 0.69 13.88 -6.03
C GLY A 249 -0.57 14.75 -6.00
N ILE A 250 -0.47 15.95 -5.47
CA ILE A 250 -1.55 16.95 -5.49
C ILE A 250 -1.39 17.83 -6.73
N GLY A 251 -2.46 18.08 -7.48
CA GLY A 251 -2.48 18.99 -8.63
C GLY A 251 -2.21 20.45 -8.23
N ALA A 252 -1.53 21.20 -9.10
CA ALA A 252 -1.28 22.63 -8.91
C ALA A 252 -2.48 23.50 -9.30
#